data_AF-A0A0F9MQG8-F1
#
_entry.id   AF-A0A0F9MQG8-F1
#
_cell.length_a   1.000
_cell.length_b   1.000
_cell.length_c   1.000
_cell.angle_alpha   90.00
_cell.angle_beta   90.00
_cell.angle_gamma   90.00
#
_symmetry.space_group_name_H-M   'P 1'
#
loop_
_entity.id
_entity.type
_entity.pdbx_description
1 polymer ?
#
loop_
_entity_poly.entity_id
_entity_poly.type
_entity_poly.pdbx_seq_one_letter_code
_entity_poly.pdbx_strand_id
1 'polypeptide(L)'
;MDVPHVCAEIPYLKGKIDMSSTKEYNQEYYQRHKERLRVKHQRQHQKYYRQNSVQILARQKKYHQQNPERVVWRQLIHRCTNSKDVGYKYYGGRGIEVCARWLNSFEDFLKDVGKRPSPAHTIDRIYNNGNYEPGNVRWVTAKKQANNRRNNLKLREIGTENE
;
A
#
# COMPACT_ATOMS: atom_id res chain seq x y z
N MET A 1 14.86 -3.10 0.48
CA MET A 1 13.54 -3.69 0.78
C MET A 1 12.89 -2.81 1.84
N ASP A 2 12.07 -1.85 1.42
CA ASP A 2 11.38 -0.96 2.35
C ASP A 2 10.37 -1.76 3.17
N VAL A 3 10.59 -1.78 4.49
CA VAL A 3 9.75 -2.49 5.45
C VAL A 3 8.42 -1.73 5.58
N PRO A 4 7.25 -2.36 5.36
CA PRO A 4 5.98 -1.65 5.37
C PRO A 4 5.63 -1.16 6.78
N HIS A 5 5.63 0.16 6.98
CA HIS A 5 4.72 0.95 7.83
C HIS A 5 4.11 0.30 9.10
N VAL A 6 4.91 -0.39 9.92
CA VAL A 6 4.59 -0.74 11.33
C VAL A 6 5.79 -0.44 12.25
N CYS A 7 6.72 0.43 11.84
CA CYS A 7 7.87 0.82 12.66
C CYS A 7 7.59 1.99 13.62
N ALA A 8 6.34 2.43 13.79
CA ALA A 8 6.03 3.61 14.61
C ALA A 8 6.01 3.36 16.12
N GLU A 9 6.17 2.12 16.61
CA GLU A 9 6.27 1.86 18.04
C GLU A 9 7.42 0.90 18.34
N ILE A 10 8.60 1.48 18.55
CA ILE A 10 9.74 0.82 19.17
C ILE A 10 9.51 0.79 20.69
N PRO A 11 9.25 -0.38 21.31
CA PRO A 11 8.90 -0.45 22.74
C PRO A 11 10.06 -0.10 23.69
N TYR A 12 11.32 -0.18 23.23
CA TYR A 12 12.51 -0.11 24.09
C TYR A 12 12.94 1.31 24.48
N LEU A 13 12.18 2.34 24.13
CA LEU A 13 12.53 3.75 24.40
C LEU A 13 11.61 4.46 25.41
N LYS A 14 10.61 3.78 26.00
CA LYS A 14 9.80 4.39 27.05
C LYS A 14 10.52 4.32 28.41
N GLY A 15 10.93 5.49 28.94
CA GLY A 15 10.94 5.68 30.39
C GLY A 15 12.21 6.17 31.08
N LYS A 16 13.23 6.74 30.42
CA LYS A 16 14.32 7.45 31.13
C LYS A 16 14.80 8.66 30.34
N ILE A 17 14.85 9.82 31.01
CA ILE A 17 15.57 11.07 30.70
C ILE A 17 14.64 12.29 30.48
N ASP A 18 14.90 13.33 31.31
CA ASP A 18 14.31 14.67 31.34
C ASP A 18 14.61 15.47 30.05
N MET A 19 13.64 16.26 29.59
CA MET A 19 13.42 16.64 28.18
C MET A 19 13.71 18.11 27.81
N SER A 20 14.38 18.91 28.65
CA SER A 20 14.58 20.34 28.35
C SER A 20 15.99 20.73 27.90
N SER A 21 17.06 20.01 28.28
CA SER A 21 18.46 20.30 27.86
C SER A 21 19.04 19.33 26.83
N THR A 22 18.25 18.35 26.38
CA THR A 22 18.69 17.14 25.67
C THR A 22 18.55 17.20 24.14
N LYS A 23 17.94 18.24 23.55
CA LYS A 23 17.62 18.23 22.12
C LYS A 23 18.85 18.36 21.21
N GLU A 24 19.79 19.27 21.49
CA GLU A 24 20.98 19.49 20.65
C GLU A 24 22.07 18.43 20.88
N TYR A 25 22.33 18.05 22.15
CA TYR A 25 23.28 16.99 22.49
C TYR A 25 22.88 15.63 21.90
N ASN A 26 21.58 15.32 21.88
CA ASN A 26 21.07 14.11 21.22
C ASN A 26 21.13 14.20 19.69
N GLN A 27 21.02 15.39 19.10
CA GLN A 27 21.09 15.56 17.65
C GLN A 27 22.52 15.42 17.13
N GLU A 28 23.51 16.06 17.76
CA GLU A 28 24.92 15.86 17.40
C GLU A 28 25.37 14.42 17.63
N TYR A 29 25.01 13.82 18.76
CA TYR A 29 25.29 12.41 19.03
C TYR A 29 24.66 11.51 17.97
N TYR A 30 23.38 11.73 17.64
CA TYR A 30 22.69 10.97 16.61
C TYR A 30 23.36 11.16 15.24
N GLN A 31 23.69 12.38 14.85
CA GLN A 31 24.36 12.65 13.57
C GLN A 31 25.75 12.00 13.49
N ARG A 32 26.53 12.05 14.56
CA ARG A 32 27.85 11.41 14.65
C ARG A 32 27.76 9.88 14.62
N HIS A 33 26.72 9.29 15.19
CA HIS A 33 26.60 7.84 15.35
C HIS A 33 25.54 7.17 14.46
N LYS A 34 24.87 7.92 13.57
CA LYS A 34 23.73 7.42 12.78
C LYS A 34 24.04 6.15 12.02
N GLU A 35 25.23 6.01 11.44
CA GLU A 35 25.57 4.80 10.68
C GLU A 35 25.79 3.60 11.60
N ARG A 36 26.49 3.79 12.72
CA ARG A 36 26.65 2.73 13.74
C ARG A 36 25.30 2.29 14.29
N LEU A 37 24.42 3.24 14.59
CA LEU A 37 23.06 2.96 15.07
C LEU A 37 22.23 2.26 14.00
N ARG A 38 22.33 2.69 12.74
CA ARG A 38 21.67 2.07 11.57
C ARG A 38 22.08 0.60 11.42
N VAL A 39 23.38 0.30 11.43
CA VAL A 39 23.88 -1.09 11.32
C VAL A 39 23.46 -1.92 12.53
N LYS A 40 23.55 -1.37 13.74
CA LYS A 40 23.10 -2.05 14.97
C LYS A 40 21.61 -2.41 14.89
N HIS A 41 20.76 -1.45 14.55
CA HIS A 41 19.32 -1.67 14.38
C HIS A 41 19.04 -2.67 13.27
N GLN A 42 19.74 -2.60 12.14
CA GLN A 42 19.58 -3.56 11.04
C GLN A 42 19.88 -5.00 11.49
N ARG A 43 20.99 -5.22 12.22
CA ARG A 43 21.35 -6.55 12.75
C ARG A 43 20.32 -7.06 13.77
N GLN A 44 19.88 -6.19 14.67
CA GLN A 44 18.84 -6.53 15.66
C GLN A 44 17.52 -6.89 14.97
N HIS A 45 17.11 -6.12 13.97
CA HIS A 45 15.92 -6.37 13.17
C HIS A 45 16.03 -7.70 12.42
N GLN A 46 17.16 -7.98 11.77
CA GLN A 46 17.40 -9.26 11.10
C GLN A 46 17.31 -10.45 12.07
N LYS A 47 17.92 -10.35 13.25
CA LYS A 47 17.83 -11.38 14.30
C LYS A 47 16.38 -11.61 14.74
N TYR A 48 15.66 -10.52 15.01
CA TYR A 48 14.25 -10.56 15.41
C TYR A 48 13.37 -11.24 14.34
N TYR A 49 13.51 -10.84 13.06
CA TYR A 49 12.75 -11.44 11.97
C TYR A 49 13.11 -12.91 11.75
N ARG A 50 14.39 -13.28 11.85
CA ARG A 50 14.80 -14.69 11.74
C ARG A 50 14.11 -15.56 12.79
N GLN A 51 13.98 -15.05 14.02
CA GLN A 51 13.37 -15.77 15.14
C GLN A 51 11.84 -15.78 15.10
N ASN A 52 11.20 -14.73 14.55
CA ASN A 52 9.76 -14.51 14.68
C ASN A 52 8.99 -14.48 13.35
N SER A 53 9.65 -14.70 12.21
CA SER A 53 9.08 -14.54 10.87
C SER A 53 7.74 -15.27 10.69
N VAL A 54 7.62 -16.52 11.13
CA VAL A 54 6.38 -17.31 11.00
C VAL A 54 5.21 -16.62 11.69
N GLN A 55 5.39 -16.15 12.92
CA GLN A 55 4.34 -15.48 13.69
C GLN A 55 4.00 -14.11 13.10
N ILE A 56 5.01 -13.36 12.65
CA ILE A 56 4.83 -12.05 11.98
C ILE A 56 3.99 -12.23 10.72
N LEU A 57 4.35 -13.19 9.86
CA LEU A 57 3.65 -13.47 8.61
C LEU A 57 2.22 -13.96 8.86
N ALA A 58 2.00 -14.79 9.87
CA ALA A 58 0.66 -15.24 10.27
C ALA A 58 -0.23 -14.07 10.71
N ARG A 59 0.30 -13.16 11.54
CA ARG A 59 -0.40 -11.95 11.98
C ARG A 59 -0.73 -11.03 10.80
N GLN A 60 0.23 -10.85 9.88
CA GLN A 60 0.02 -10.04 8.68
C GLN A 60 -1.07 -10.64 7.79
N LYS A 61 -1.03 -11.97 7.54
CA LYS A 61 -2.06 -12.67 6.79
C LYS A 61 -3.45 -12.48 7.41
N LYS A 62 -3.56 -12.62 8.72
CA LYS A 62 -4.82 -12.38 9.46
C LYS A 62 -5.32 -10.95 9.29
N TYR A 63 -4.45 -9.96 9.44
CA TYR A 63 -4.82 -8.55 9.21
C TYR A 63 -5.34 -8.31 7.79
N HIS A 64 -4.67 -8.88 6.78
CA HIS A 64 -5.08 -8.75 5.38
C HIS A 64 -6.45 -9.39 5.09
N GLN A 65 -6.74 -10.51 5.73
CA GLN A 65 -8.04 -11.19 5.61
C GLN A 65 -9.17 -10.41 6.29
N GLN A 66 -8.88 -9.78 7.43
CA GLN A 66 -9.88 -9.03 8.21
C GLN A 66 -10.14 -7.61 7.67
N ASN A 67 -9.19 -7.03 6.92
CA ASN A 67 -9.25 -5.63 6.47
C ASN A 67 -8.93 -5.48 4.97
N PRO A 68 -9.60 -6.20 4.08
CA PRO A 68 -9.19 -6.25 2.67
C PRO A 68 -9.26 -4.89 1.97
N GLU A 69 -10.26 -4.06 2.26
CA GLU A 69 -10.41 -2.72 1.69
C GLU A 69 -9.31 -1.78 2.18
N ARG A 70 -8.98 -1.80 3.49
CA ARG A 70 -7.88 -0.99 4.03
C ARG A 70 -6.55 -1.38 3.40
N VAL A 71 -6.33 -2.67 3.13
CA VAL A 71 -5.12 -3.12 2.43
C VAL A 71 -5.08 -2.58 0.99
N VAL A 72 -6.19 -2.69 0.26
CA VAL A 72 -6.28 -2.18 -1.13
C VAL A 72 -6.07 -0.67 -1.17
N TRP A 73 -6.72 0.09 -0.28
CA TRP A 73 -6.57 1.54 -0.16
C TRP A 73 -5.11 1.95 0.08
N ARG A 74 -4.43 1.30 1.04
CA ARG A 74 -3.00 1.56 1.29
C ARG A 74 -2.13 1.24 0.09
N GLN A 75 -2.36 0.12 -0.60
CA GLN A 75 -1.61 -0.25 -1.80
C GLN A 75 -1.83 0.74 -2.94
N LEU A 76 -3.08 1.21 -3.10
CA LEU A 76 -3.46 2.21 -4.10
C LEU A 76 -2.70 3.52 -3.90
N ILE A 77 -2.60 4.01 -2.67
CA ILE A 77 -1.80 5.20 -2.34
C ILE A 77 -0.32 4.92 -2.59
N HIS A 78 0.20 3.82 -2.05
CA HIS A 78 1.62 3.50 -2.08
C HIS A 78 2.19 3.43 -3.49
N ARG A 79 1.51 2.77 -4.43
CA ARG A 79 1.94 2.69 -5.83
C ARG A 79 1.87 4.03 -6.58
N CYS A 80 1.13 5.01 -6.09
CA CYS A 80 1.03 6.34 -6.71
C CYS A 80 2.02 7.34 -6.09
N THR A 81 2.37 7.19 -4.80
CA THR A 81 3.15 8.21 -4.07
C THR A 81 4.56 7.77 -3.68
N ASN A 82 4.85 6.47 -3.61
CA ASN A 82 6.17 5.98 -3.24
C ASN A 82 6.97 5.57 -4.48
N SER A 83 8.00 6.35 -4.83
CA SER A 83 8.90 6.07 -5.96
C SER A 83 9.69 4.77 -5.84
N LYS A 84 9.79 4.20 -4.63
CA LYS A 84 10.44 2.89 -4.39
C LYS A 84 9.49 1.70 -4.55
N ASP A 85 8.19 1.94 -4.69
CA ASP A 85 7.24 0.86 -4.96
C ASP A 85 7.48 0.29 -6.36
N VAL A 86 7.46 -1.04 -6.49
CA VAL A 86 7.69 -1.72 -7.77
C VAL A 86 6.67 -1.35 -8.85
N GLY A 87 5.47 -0.95 -8.44
CA GLY A 87 4.40 -0.49 -9.30
C GLY A 87 4.51 0.98 -9.69
N TYR A 88 5.34 1.79 -9.02
CA TYR A 88 5.35 3.24 -9.18
C TYR A 88 5.46 3.70 -10.63
N LYS A 89 6.39 3.10 -11.40
CA LYS A 89 6.58 3.40 -12.84
C LYS A 89 5.31 3.26 -13.70
N TYR A 90 4.34 2.46 -13.28
CA TYR A 90 3.08 2.22 -14.00
C TYR A 90 1.91 3.07 -13.49
N TYR A 91 2.09 3.77 -12.36
CA TYR A 91 1.07 4.59 -11.72
C TYR A 91 1.63 5.99 -11.47
N GLY A 92 2.23 6.25 -10.30
CA GLY A 92 2.75 7.58 -9.94
C GLY A 92 3.75 8.13 -10.95
N GLY A 93 4.64 7.28 -11.49
CA GLY A 93 5.58 7.66 -12.55
C GLY A 93 4.95 8.06 -13.89
N ARG A 94 3.66 7.76 -14.10
CA ARG A 94 2.87 8.22 -15.26
C ARG A 94 2.04 9.47 -14.96
N GLY A 95 2.13 10.03 -13.76
CA GLY A 95 1.25 11.12 -13.31
C GLY A 95 -0.16 10.66 -12.91
N ILE A 96 -0.34 9.38 -12.59
CA ILE A 96 -1.62 8.89 -12.05
C ILE A 96 -1.66 9.18 -10.57
N GLU A 97 -2.67 9.93 -10.17
CA GLU A 97 -2.86 10.38 -8.79
C GLU A 97 -4.04 9.68 -8.12
N VAL A 98 -4.15 9.93 -6.82
CA VAL A 98 -5.25 9.47 -5.96
C VAL A 98 -6.02 10.70 -5.50
N CYS A 99 -7.35 10.60 -5.47
CA CYS A 99 -8.21 11.64 -4.93
C CYS A 99 -7.69 12.14 -3.58
N ALA A 100 -7.52 13.45 -3.45
CA ALA A 100 -6.89 14.06 -2.27
C ALA A 100 -7.60 13.68 -0.95
N ARG A 101 -8.93 13.54 -0.96
CA ARG A 101 -9.71 13.08 0.20
C ARG A 101 -9.27 11.68 0.64
N TRP A 102 -9.08 10.77 -0.31
CA TRP A 102 -8.68 9.40 -0.01
C TRP A 102 -7.25 9.30 0.51
N LEU A 103 -6.35 10.26 0.25
CA LEU A 103 -4.95 10.17 0.72
C LEU A 103 -4.84 10.06 2.24
N ASN A 104 -5.75 10.71 2.97
CA ASN A 104 -5.70 10.80 4.43
C ASN A 104 -6.92 10.20 5.13
N SER A 105 -7.89 9.69 4.37
CA SER A 105 -9.17 9.19 4.90
C SER A 105 -9.55 7.90 4.21
N PHE A 106 -9.45 6.79 4.95
CA PHE A 106 -9.94 5.50 4.49
C PHE A 106 -11.47 5.48 4.42
N GLU A 107 -12.11 6.21 5.32
CA GLU A 107 -13.55 6.30 5.45
C GLU A 107 -14.18 6.96 4.22
N ASP A 108 -13.55 8.01 3.67
CA ASP A 108 -13.96 8.62 2.39
C ASP A 108 -13.79 7.65 1.22
N PHE A 109 -12.67 6.92 1.18
CA PHE A 109 -12.47 5.88 0.18
C PHE A 109 -13.57 4.82 0.26
N LEU A 110 -13.88 4.33 1.46
CA LEU A 110 -14.87 3.28 1.65
C LEU A 110 -16.30 3.79 1.32
N LYS A 111 -16.59 5.05 1.63
CA LYS A 111 -17.88 5.69 1.28
C LYS A 111 -18.06 5.78 -0.23
N ASP A 112 -17.01 6.16 -0.96
CA ASP A 112 -17.09 6.38 -2.41
C ASP A 112 -16.98 5.07 -3.22
N VAL A 113 -16.21 4.09 -2.74
CA VAL A 113 -15.90 2.84 -3.48
C VAL A 113 -16.75 1.66 -3.00
N GLY A 114 -17.20 1.69 -1.75
CA GLY A 114 -17.95 0.60 -1.13
C GLY A 114 -17.10 -0.62 -0.75
N LYS A 115 -17.76 -1.58 -0.09
CA LYS A 115 -17.13 -2.84 0.34
C LYS A 115 -16.72 -3.70 -0.84
N ARG A 116 -15.63 -4.45 -0.68
CA ARG A 116 -15.16 -5.39 -1.69
C ARG A 116 -16.17 -6.55 -1.81
N PRO A 117 -16.75 -6.80 -3.00
CA PRO A 117 -17.81 -7.80 -3.14
C PRO A 117 -17.38 -9.23 -2.83
N SER A 118 -16.13 -9.59 -3.14
CA SER A 118 -15.58 -10.91 -2.79
C SER A 118 -14.05 -10.91 -2.74
N PRO A 119 -13.43 -11.96 -2.16
CA PRO A 119 -11.97 -12.11 -2.14
C PRO A 119 -11.29 -12.12 -3.50
N ALA A 120 -12.03 -12.47 -4.56
CA ALA A 120 -11.53 -12.52 -5.93
C ALA A 120 -11.52 -11.15 -6.64
N HIS A 121 -12.10 -10.11 -6.00
CA HIS A 121 -12.14 -8.77 -6.58
C HIS A 121 -10.87 -7.98 -6.25
N THR A 122 -10.39 -7.26 -7.26
CA THR A 122 -9.31 -6.27 -7.19
C THR A 122 -9.86 -4.91 -7.64
N ILE A 123 -9.19 -3.84 -7.23
CA ILE A 123 -9.58 -2.49 -7.67
C ILE A 123 -8.94 -2.18 -9.02
N ASP A 124 -9.75 -1.71 -9.95
CA ASP A 124 -9.34 -1.33 -11.29
C ASP A 124 -9.90 0.06 -11.63
N ARG A 125 -9.27 0.71 -12.62
CA ARG A 125 -9.77 1.98 -13.14
C ARG A 125 -10.67 1.73 -14.34
N ILE A 126 -11.74 2.50 -14.47
CA ILE A 126 -12.65 2.40 -15.62
C ILE A 126 -11.96 2.98 -16.85
N TYR A 127 -11.38 4.18 -16.70
CA TYR A 127 -10.52 4.85 -17.65
C TYR A 127 -9.06 4.71 -17.21
N ASN A 128 -8.31 3.86 -17.93
CA ASN A 128 -6.93 3.47 -17.58
C ASN A 128 -5.92 4.62 -17.50
N ASN A 129 -6.21 5.74 -18.16
CA ASN A 129 -5.35 6.94 -18.15
C ASN A 129 -5.81 7.98 -17.12
N GLY A 130 -6.95 7.79 -16.46
CA GLY A 130 -7.45 8.68 -15.42
C GLY A 130 -6.93 8.32 -14.02
N ASN A 131 -7.28 9.15 -13.04
CA ASN A 131 -6.86 9.03 -11.64
C ASN A 131 -7.67 8.01 -10.86
N TYR A 132 -7.22 7.67 -9.66
CA TYR A 132 -8.03 6.97 -8.67
C TYR A 132 -8.96 7.96 -7.98
N GLU A 133 -10.19 8.06 -8.47
CA GLU A 133 -11.19 9.00 -7.99
C GLU A 133 -12.61 8.41 -8.07
N PRO A 134 -13.58 8.98 -7.32
CA PRO A 134 -14.97 8.55 -7.43
C PRO A 134 -15.43 8.57 -8.88
N GLY A 135 -16.10 7.50 -9.32
CA GLY A 135 -16.57 7.38 -10.70
C GLY A 135 -15.53 6.86 -11.71
N ASN A 136 -14.23 6.82 -11.38
CA ASN A 136 -13.20 6.19 -12.23
C ASN A 136 -12.64 4.88 -11.65
N VAL A 137 -13.25 4.32 -10.61
CA VAL A 137 -12.80 3.08 -9.98
C VAL A 137 -13.92 2.07 -9.89
N ARG A 138 -13.57 0.78 -9.95
CA ARG A 138 -14.51 -0.32 -9.78
C ARG A 138 -13.83 -1.57 -9.22
N TRP A 139 -14.62 -2.41 -8.57
CA TRP A 139 -14.21 -3.78 -8.25
C TRP A 139 -14.34 -4.68 -9.49
N VAL A 140 -13.28 -5.42 -9.81
CA VAL A 140 -13.27 -6.39 -10.91
C VAL A 140 -12.65 -7.71 -10.46
N THR A 141 -13.12 -8.82 -11.02
CA THR A 141 -12.46 -10.11 -10.84
C THR A 141 -11.35 -10.31 -11.86
N ALA A 142 -10.38 -11.17 -11.54
CA ALA A 142 -9.29 -11.53 -12.45
C ALA A 142 -9.80 -12.04 -13.83
N LYS A 143 -10.94 -12.75 -13.87
CA LYS A 143 -11.58 -13.21 -15.12
C LYS A 143 -12.01 -12.04 -16.01
N LYS A 144 -12.58 -10.98 -15.40
CA LYS A 144 -12.99 -9.77 -16.13
C LYS A 144 -11.78 -8.90 -16.52
N GLN A 145 -10.73 -8.87 -15.70
CA GLN A 145 -9.48 -8.18 -16.01
C GLN A 145 -8.72 -8.86 -17.17
N ALA A 146 -8.73 -10.20 -17.25
CA ALA A 146 -8.13 -10.96 -18.35
C ALA A 146 -8.82 -10.68 -19.70
N ASN A 147 -10.16 -10.60 -19.71
CA ASN A 147 -10.95 -10.30 -20.90
C ASN A 147 -10.72 -8.87 -21.44
N ASN A 148 -10.22 -7.94 -20.62
CA ASN A 148 -9.89 -6.57 -21.00
C ASN A 148 -8.43 -6.38 -21.45
N ARG A 149 -7.60 -7.43 -21.47
CA ARG A 149 -6.22 -7.35 -22.00
C ARG A 149 -6.25 -7.30 -23.53
N ARG A 150 -5.35 -6.50 -24.12
CA ARG A 150 -5.22 -6.25 -25.58
C ARG A 150 -5.11 -7.52 -26.46
N ASN A 151 -4.77 -8.68 -25.87
CA ASN A 151 -4.62 -9.96 -26.57
C ASN A 151 -5.90 -10.81 -26.64
N ASN A 152 -7.04 -10.34 -26.12
CA ASN A 152 -8.29 -11.08 -26.29
C ASN A 152 -9.01 -10.65 -27.56
N LEU A 153 -9.22 -11.61 -28.48
CA LEU A 153 -10.11 -11.48 -29.63
C LEU A 153 -11.53 -11.19 -29.09
N LYS A 154 -11.98 -9.94 -29.19
CA LYS A 154 -13.40 -9.65 -28.99
C LYS A 154 -14.14 -10.22 -30.20
N LEU A 155 -14.73 -11.41 -30.05
CA LEU A 155 -15.77 -11.86 -30.96
C LEU A 155 -16.89 -10.81 -30.89
N ARG A 156 -17.02 -10.02 -31.95
CA ARG A 156 -18.20 -9.18 -32.15
C ARG A 156 -19.32 -10.15 -32.51
N GLU A 157 -20.32 -10.29 -31.66
CA GLU A 157 -21.58 -10.88 -32.09
C GLU A 157 -22.12 -10.00 -33.20
N ILE A 158 -22.13 -10.54 -34.42
CA ILE A 158 -22.84 -9.97 -35.55
C ILE A 158 -24.31 -10.22 -35.22
N GLY A 159 -25.04 -9.17 -34.84
CA GLY A 159 -26.49 -9.24 -34.72
C GLY A 159 -27.07 -9.60 -36.08
N THR A 160 -27.60 -10.80 -36.21
CA THR A 160 -28.52 -11.14 -37.30
C THR A 160 -29.88 -10.58 -36.93
N GLU A 161 -30.15 -9.35 -37.37
CA GLU A 161 -31.53 -8.94 -37.64
C GLU A 161 -31.95 -9.71 -38.91
N ASN A 162 -32.90 -10.64 -38.75
CA ASN A 162 -33.71 -11.13 -39.85
C ASN A 162 -35.15 -10.72 -39.55
N GLU A 163 -35.78 -10.16 -40.59
CA GLU A 163 -37.12 -9.57 -40.69
C GLU A 163 -38.26 -10.38 -40.07
#